data_AF-A0A3D5EV17-F1
#
_entry.id   AF-A0A3D5EV17-F1
#
_cell.length_a   1.000
_cell.length_b   1.000
_cell.length_c   1.000
_cell.angle_alpha   90.00
_cell.angle_beta   90.00
_cell.angle_gamma   90.00
#
_symmetry.space_group_name_H-M   'P 1'
#
loop_
_entity.id
_entity.type
_entity.pdbx_description
1 polymer ?
#
loop_
_entity_poly.entity_id
_entity_poly.type
_entity_poly.pdbx_seq_one_letter_code
_entity_poly.pdbx_strand_id
1 'polypeptide(L)'
;PAPALGGRWLAELAPAEQVVLSLRQSGDDVTLGSPPVDIRQRPDWRAYRKFWRENSPEELNAIAYRGNGSLHSAADGSTVVGIALEVVSIPGETLIDTGNLRCTLSDAGAVLDCQLWLNSLQSGRPLRLTRQPAAS
;
A
#
# COMPACT_ATOMS: atom_id res chain seq x y z
N PRO A 1 -7.08 -5.58 -25.02
CA PRO A 1 -7.47 -5.67 -23.59
C PRO A 1 -6.42 -4.97 -22.71
N ALA A 2 -6.86 -4.11 -21.79
CA ALA A 2 -5.95 -3.51 -20.80
C ALA A 2 -5.36 -4.61 -19.90
N PRO A 3 -4.09 -4.51 -19.49
CA PRO A 3 -3.47 -5.50 -18.60
C PRO A 3 -4.19 -5.55 -17.25
N ALA A 4 -4.50 -6.75 -16.76
CA ALA A 4 -5.20 -6.94 -15.50
C ALA A 4 -4.31 -6.57 -14.30
N LEU A 5 -4.83 -5.81 -13.35
CA LEU A 5 -4.11 -5.33 -12.17
C LEU A 5 -3.98 -6.41 -11.07
N GLY A 6 -4.95 -7.34 -11.01
CA GLY A 6 -5.03 -8.35 -9.96
C GLY A 6 -3.75 -9.19 -9.81
N GLY A 7 -3.37 -9.50 -8.57
CA GLY A 7 -2.22 -10.33 -8.25
C GLY A 7 -1.41 -9.85 -7.04
N ARG A 8 -0.24 -10.46 -6.86
CA ARG A 8 0.72 -10.07 -5.83
C ARG A 8 1.72 -9.07 -6.41
N TRP A 9 2.04 -8.06 -5.61
CA TRP A 9 2.92 -6.97 -5.97
C TRP A 9 3.90 -6.73 -4.83
N LEU A 10 5.13 -6.35 -5.15
CA LEU A 10 6.15 -5.99 -4.18
C LEU A 10 6.34 -4.48 -4.23
N ALA A 11 6.00 -3.79 -3.15
CA ALA A 11 6.21 -2.36 -2.99
C ALA A 11 7.54 -2.09 -2.27
N GLU A 12 8.35 -1.21 -2.82
CA GLU A 12 9.53 -0.67 -2.14
C GLU A 12 9.16 0.65 -1.47
N LEU A 13 8.86 0.61 -0.17
CA LEU A 13 8.41 1.78 0.60
C LEU A 13 9.58 2.63 1.12
N ALA A 14 10.74 2.01 1.30
CA ALA A 14 12.01 2.63 1.67
C ALA A 14 13.17 1.68 1.26
N PRO A 15 14.44 2.13 1.22
CA PRO A 15 15.58 1.24 1.07
C PRO A 15 15.56 0.13 2.14
N ALA A 16 15.62 -1.12 1.70
CA ALA A 16 15.45 -2.34 2.52
C ALA A 16 14.03 -2.57 3.10
N GLU A 17 13.02 -1.82 2.66
CA GLU A 17 11.62 -2.06 3.02
C GLU A 17 10.83 -2.55 1.80
N GLN A 18 10.58 -3.85 1.79
CA GLN A 18 9.73 -4.49 0.80
C GLN A 18 8.44 -4.97 1.46
N VAL A 19 7.31 -4.48 0.96
CA VAL A 19 5.98 -4.90 1.42
C VAL A 19 5.29 -5.64 0.28
N VAL A 20 4.83 -6.86 0.56
CA VAL A 20 3.98 -7.58 -0.39
C VAL A 20 2.56 -7.05 -0.29
N LEU A 21 2.01 -6.62 -1.41
CA LEU A 21 0.62 -6.20 -1.56
C LEU A 21 -0.14 -7.22 -2.41
N SER A 22 -1.40 -7.42 -2.07
CA SER A 22 -2.36 -8.19 -2.85
C SER A 22 -3.40 -7.23 -3.41
N LEU A 23 -3.46 -7.15 -4.74
CA LEU A 23 -4.50 -6.41 -5.46
C LEU A 23 -5.53 -7.41 -5.97
N ARG A 24 -6.81 -7.13 -5.73
CA ARG A 24 -7.92 -7.83 -6.38
C ARG A 24 -8.69 -6.82 -7.21
N GLN A 25 -9.02 -7.21 -8.43
CA GLN A 25 -9.76 -6.38 -9.38
C GLN A 25 -11.08 -7.07 -9.72
N SER A 26 -12.16 -6.31 -9.70
CA SER A 26 -13.49 -6.74 -10.16
C SER A 26 -14.08 -5.64 -11.05
N GLY A 27 -13.98 -5.83 -12.37
CA GLY A 27 -14.26 -4.74 -13.31
C GLY A 27 -13.26 -3.60 -13.10
N ASP A 28 -13.76 -2.41 -12.81
CA ASP A 28 -12.93 -1.23 -12.51
C ASP A 28 -12.63 -1.09 -11.01
N ASP A 29 -13.32 -1.82 -10.14
CA ASP A 29 -13.07 -1.76 -8.69
C ASP A 29 -11.79 -2.51 -8.32
N VAL A 30 -11.02 -1.92 -7.40
CA VAL A 30 -9.76 -2.45 -6.91
C VAL A 30 -9.75 -2.45 -5.39
N THR A 31 -9.44 -3.60 -4.81
CA THR A 31 -9.15 -3.72 -3.36
C THR A 31 -7.68 -4.04 -3.16
N LEU A 32 -7.06 -3.39 -2.18
CA LEU A 32 -5.68 -3.59 -1.76
C LEU A 32 -5.63 -4.16 -0.35
N GLY A 33 -4.73 -5.11 -0.13
CA GLY A 33 -4.39 -5.60 1.21
C GLY A 33 -2.92 -6.01 1.30
N SER A 34 -2.33 -5.88 2.48
CA SER A 34 -1.02 -6.46 2.81
C SER A 34 -1.17 -7.55 3.87
N PRO A 35 -0.25 -8.53 3.96
CA PRO A 35 -0.06 -9.26 5.21
C PRO A 35 0.43 -8.28 6.31
N PRO A 36 0.41 -8.70 7.58
CA PRO A 36 1.02 -7.91 8.65
C PRO A 36 2.48 -7.61 8.36
N VAL A 37 2.85 -6.34 8.47
CA VAL A 37 4.22 -5.83 8.32
C VAL A 37 4.78 -5.61 9.72
N ASP A 38 5.86 -6.30 10.07
CA ASP A 38 6.56 -6.13 11.34
C ASP A 38 7.26 -4.76 11.36
N ILE A 39 6.93 -3.95 12.37
CA ILE A 39 7.48 -2.60 12.56
C ILE A 39 8.34 -2.48 13.81
N ARG A 40 8.64 -3.60 14.50
CA ARG A 40 9.37 -3.57 15.78
C ARG A 40 10.78 -2.99 15.65
N GLN A 41 11.46 -3.33 14.57
CA GLN A 41 12.84 -2.91 14.28
C GLN A 41 12.91 -1.71 13.33
N ARG A 42 11.76 -1.14 12.96
CA ARG A 42 11.69 -0.06 11.98
C ARG A 42 12.02 1.30 12.61
N PRO A 43 13.11 1.97 12.18
CA PRO A 43 13.53 3.24 12.78
C PRO A 43 12.49 4.35 12.63
N ASP A 44 11.79 4.39 11.50
CA ASP A 44 10.73 5.34 11.19
C ASP A 44 9.49 5.18 12.08
N TRP A 45 9.25 3.98 12.63
CA TRP A 45 8.14 3.70 13.55
C TRP A 45 8.49 3.89 15.02
N ARG A 46 9.78 4.04 15.37
CA ARG A 46 10.22 4.03 16.78
C ARG A 46 9.55 5.10 17.64
N ALA A 47 9.44 6.33 17.11
CA ALA A 47 8.82 7.43 17.83
C ALA A 47 7.32 7.19 18.04
N TYR A 48 6.60 6.78 17.00
CA TYR A 48 5.17 6.51 17.07
C TYR A 48 4.85 5.33 18.01
N ARG A 49 5.62 4.24 17.94
CA ARG A 49 5.47 3.09 18.86
C ARG A 49 5.68 3.46 20.33
N LYS A 50 6.58 4.43 20.61
CA LYS A 50 6.76 4.94 21.97
C LYS A 50 5.50 5.67 22.45
N PHE A 51 4.99 6.61 21.63
CA PHE A 51 3.74 7.33 21.91
C PHE A 51 2.56 6.37 22.08
N TRP A 52 2.45 5.36 21.21
CA TRP A 52 1.38 4.37 21.26
C TRP A 52 1.32 3.65 22.62
N ARG A 53 2.46 3.17 23.12
CA ARG A 53 2.54 2.46 24.41
C ARG A 53 2.13 3.34 25.60
N GLU A 54 2.28 4.64 25.49
CA GLU A 54 1.85 5.59 26.54
C GLU A 54 0.32 5.79 26.53
N ASN A 55 -0.37 5.45 25.43
CA ASN A 55 -1.78 5.77 25.20
C ASN A 55 -2.66 4.55 24.88
N SER A 56 -2.08 3.35 24.77
CA SER A 56 -2.79 2.11 24.45
C SER A 56 -2.26 0.97 25.30
N PRO A 57 -3.15 0.08 25.81
CA PRO A 57 -2.74 -1.12 26.51
C PRO A 57 -2.11 -2.18 25.59
N GLU A 58 -2.32 -2.08 24.28
CA GLU A 58 -1.78 -3.03 23.30
C GLU A 58 -0.45 -2.57 22.73
N GLU A 59 0.48 -3.50 22.52
CA GLU A 59 1.73 -3.19 21.83
C GLU A 59 1.51 -3.07 20.31
N LEU A 60 1.93 -1.93 19.74
CA LEU A 60 1.97 -1.76 18.29
C LEU A 60 3.23 -2.41 17.72
N ASN A 61 3.10 -3.68 17.30
CA ASN A 61 4.23 -4.46 16.76
C ASN A 61 4.15 -4.71 15.26
N ALA A 62 2.94 -4.72 14.69
CA ALA A 62 2.73 -4.85 13.26
C ALA A 62 1.62 -3.92 12.78
N ILE A 63 1.63 -3.65 11.48
CA ILE A 63 0.58 -2.91 10.78
C ILE A 63 0.10 -3.69 9.56
N ALA A 64 -1.05 -3.32 9.02
CA ALA A 64 -1.46 -3.73 7.68
C ALA A 64 -1.89 -2.52 6.86
N TYR A 65 -1.65 -2.59 5.55
CA TYR A 65 -2.17 -1.66 4.57
C TYR A 65 -3.42 -2.28 3.94
N ARG A 66 -4.50 -1.52 3.87
CA ARG A 66 -5.70 -1.90 3.13
C ARG A 66 -6.29 -0.71 2.41
N GLY A 67 -7.11 -0.96 1.40
CA GLY A 67 -7.75 0.14 0.68
C GLY A 67 -8.69 -0.31 -0.40
N ASN A 68 -9.53 0.63 -0.84
CA ASN A 68 -10.44 0.46 -1.96
C ASN A 68 -10.24 1.59 -2.95
N GLY A 69 -10.47 1.31 -4.22
CA GLY A 69 -10.17 2.23 -5.30
C GLY A 69 -10.78 1.80 -6.61
N SER A 70 -10.43 2.53 -7.66
CA SER A 70 -10.88 2.23 -9.01
C SER A 70 -9.83 2.50 -10.08
N LEU A 71 -9.94 1.75 -11.16
CA LEU A 71 -9.23 1.95 -12.41
C LEU A 71 -9.89 3.06 -13.23
N HIS A 72 -9.06 3.78 -13.99
CA HIS A 72 -9.49 4.73 -14.99
C HIS A 72 -8.46 4.83 -16.11
N SER A 73 -8.93 5.12 -17.32
CA SER A 73 -8.06 5.49 -18.43
C SER A 73 -7.74 6.97 -18.36
N ALA A 74 -6.46 7.32 -18.38
CA ALA A 74 -6.03 8.71 -18.54
C ALA A 74 -6.16 9.16 -20.00
N ALA A 75 -6.06 10.48 -20.23
CA ALA A 75 -6.21 11.07 -21.56
C ALA A 75 -5.14 10.61 -22.56
N ASP A 76 -3.97 10.20 -22.08
CA ASP A 76 -2.88 9.63 -22.87
C ASP A 76 -3.06 8.12 -23.15
N GLY A 77 -4.18 7.52 -22.72
CA GLY A 77 -4.49 6.11 -22.88
C GLY A 77 -3.88 5.21 -21.79
N SER A 78 -3.09 5.75 -20.86
CA SER A 78 -2.52 4.96 -19.77
C SER A 78 -3.60 4.50 -18.78
N THR A 79 -3.38 3.34 -18.16
CA THR A 79 -4.26 2.82 -17.11
C THR A 79 -3.77 3.31 -15.76
N VAL A 80 -4.63 4.05 -15.05
CA VAL A 80 -4.33 4.61 -13.74
C VAL A 80 -5.27 3.98 -12.70
N VAL A 81 -4.73 3.71 -11.51
CA VAL A 81 -5.51 3.25 -10.35
C VAL A 81 -5.35 4.26 -9.22
N GLY A 82 -6.46 4.65 -8.61
CA GLY A 82 -6.49 5.46 -7.39
C GLY A 82 -7.12 4.68 -6.25
N ILE A 83 -6.42 4.55 -5.13
CA ILE A 83 -6.85 3.76 -3.96
C ILE A 83 -6.80 4.66 -2.72
N ALA A 84 -7.93 4.75 -2.01
CA ALA A 84 -7.96 5.30 -0.67
C ALA A 84 -7.39 4.26 0.30
N LEU A 85 -6.35 4.65 1.04
CA LEU A 85 -5.59 3.77 1.93
C LEU A 85 -5.94 3.99 3.40
N GLU A 86 -5.93 2.89 4.14
CA GLU A 86 -5.89 2.83 5.59
C GLU A 86 -4.64 2.06 6.03
N VAL A 87 -3.98 2.58 7.07
CA VAL A 87 -2.95 1.87 7.83
C VAL A 87 -3.56 1.52 9.17
N VAL A 88 -3.57 0.23 9.52
CA VAL A 88 -4.19 -0.26 10.75
C VAL A 88 -3.22 -1.04 11.61
N SER A 89 -3.42 -1.04 12.93
CA SER A 89 -2.65 -1.86 13.87
C SER A 89 -2.98 -3.34 13.71
N ILE A 90 -1.99 -4.21 13.97
CA ILE A 90 -2.19 -5.65 14.08
C ILE A 90 -1.51 -6.16 15.36
N PRO A 91 -2.23 -6.83 16.28
CA PRO A 91 -3.69 -7.03 16.29
C PRO A 91 -4.48 -5.73 16.58
N GLY A 92 -5.81 -5.83 16.62
CA GLY A 92 -6.70 -4.76 17.07
C GLY A 92 -7.32 -3.90 15.95
N GLU A 93 -6.76 -3.89 14.74
CA GLU A 93 -7.25 -3.15 13.57
C GLU A 93 -7.58 -1.67 13.85
N THR A 94 -6.90 -1.06 14.81
CA THR A 94 -7.11 0.36 15.11
C THR A 94 -6.52 1.19 13.98
N LEU A 95 -7.28 2.18 13.51
CA LEU A 95 -6.83 3.08 12.45
C LEU A 95 -5.66 3.94 12.94
N ILE A 96 -4.52 3.80 12.26
CA ILE A 96 -3.28 4.55 12.54
C ILE A 96 -3.18 5.77 11.64
N ASP A 97 -3.44 5.58 10.34
CA ASP A 97 -3.32 6.63 9.34
C ASP A 97 -4.24 6.34 8.15
N THR A 98 -4.46 7.38 7.34
CA THR A 98 -5.20 7.31 6.08
C THR A 98 -4.40 7.98 4.98
N GLY A 99 -4.73 7.67 3.73
CA GLY A 99 -3.97 8.21 2.61
C GLY A 99 -4.54 7.86 1.26
N ASN A 100 -3.75 8.12 0.23
CA ASN A 100 -4.08 7.80 -1.14
C ASN A 100 -2.86 7.19 -1.83
N LEU A 101 -3.09 6.14 -2.62
CA LEU A 101 -2.12 5.58 -3.53
C LEU A 101 -2.64 5.78 -4.96
N ARG A 102 -1.89 6.52 -5.76
CA ARG A 102 -2.17 6.69 -7.18
C ARG A 102 -1.06 6.03 -7.98
N CYS A 103 -1.40 5.11 -8.87
CA CYS A 103 -0.42 4.41 -9.69
C CYS A 103 -0.79 4.43 -11.17
N THR A 104 0.22 4.44 -12.02
CA THR A 104 0.09 4.19 -13.46
C THR A 104 0.65 2.82 -13.78
N LEU A 105 -0.13 1.99 -14.47
CA LEU A 105 0.27 0.65 -14.90
C LEU A 105 1.07 0.75 -16.19
N SER A 106 2.25 0.13 -16.22
CA SER A 106 3.07 0.05 -17.44
C SER A 106 2.41 -0.82 -18.50
N ASP A 107 2.74 -0.59 -19.77
CA ASP A 107 2.16 -1.33 -20.91
C ASP A 107 2.38 -2.84 -20.81
N ALA A 108 3.53 -3.26 -20.27
CA ALA A 108 3.84 -4.67 -20.04
C ALA A 108 3.05 -5.29 -18.86
N GLY A 109 2.32 -4.48 -18.08
CA GLY A 109 1.53 -4.91 -16.94
C GLY A 109 2.34 -5.41 -15.74
N ALA A 110 3.66 -5.26 -15.75
CA ALA A 110 4.57 -5.82 -14.75
C ALA A 110 4.96 -4.82 -13.65
N VAL A 111 4.73 -3.53 -13.87
CA VAL A 111 5.18 -2.44 -13.00
C VAL A 111 4.04 -1.44 -12.81
N LEU A 112 3.91 -0.95 -11.59
CA LEU A 112 3.11 0.21 -11.25
C LEU A 112 4.04 1.31 -10.72
N ASP A 113 4.03 2.46 -11.37
CA ASP A 113 4.70 3.67 -10.90
C ASP A 113 3.71 4.47 -10.08
N CYS A 114 3.99 4.64 -8.78
CA CYS A 114 3.02 5.14 -7.82
C CYS A 114 3.47 6.41 -7.10
N GLN A 115 2.48 7.17 -6.64
CA GLN A 115 2.60 8.23 -5.65
C GLN A 115 1.78 7.85 -4.43
N LEU A 116 2.45 7.73 -3.28
CA LEU A 116 1.82 7.52 -1.99
C LEU A 116 1.72 8.84 -1.24
N TRP A 117 0.51 9.16 -0.80
CA TRP A 117 0.26 10.22 0.15
C TRP A 117 -0.27 9.60 1.45
N LEU A 118 0.37 9.90 2.57
CA LEU A 118 -0.13 9.57 3.90
C LEU A 118 -0.45 10.88 4.63
N ASN A 119 -1.60 10.95 5.28
CA ASN A 119 -2.08 12.18 5.91
C ASN A 119 -1.17 12.63 7.06
N SER A 120 -0.55 11.69 7.78
CA SER A 120 0.45 12.01 8.81
C SER A 120 1.73 12.68 8.27
N LEU A 121 2.12 12.38 7.03
CA LEU A 121 3.37 12.86 6.42
C LEU A 121 3.20 14.15 5.62
N GLN A 122 1.95 14.47 5.24
CA GLN A 122 1.58 15.66 4.43
C GLN A 122 2.47 15.86 3.19
N SER A 123 2.96 14.76 2.62
CA SER A 123 3.86 14.78 1.48
C SER A 123 3.66 13.54 0.60
N GLY A 124 3.77 13.75 -0.71
CA GLY A 124 3.74 12.69 -1.71
C GLY A 124 5.11 12.03 -1.82
N ARG A 125 5.13 10.69 -1.79
CA ARG A 125 6.33 9.89 -1.94
C ARG A 125 6.22 9.00 -3.19
N PRO A 126 7.16 9.09 -4.14
CA PRO A 126 7.23 8.13 -5.24
C PRO A 126 7.57 6.74 -4.71
N LEU A 127 6.92 5.71 -5.26
CA LEU A 127 7.29 4.32 -5.01
C LEU A 127 6.94 3.46 -6.23
N ARG A 128 7.62 2.32 -6.34
CA ARG A 128 7.42 1.37 -7.43
C ARG A 128 6.89 0.05 -6.88
N LEU A 129 5.87 -0.49 -7.55
CA LEU A 129 5.36 -1.83 -7.31
C LEU A 129 5.78 -2.73 -8.47
N THR A 130 6.40 -3.86 -8.15
CA THR A 130 6.78 -4.87 -9.14
C THR A 130 5.93 -6.11 -8.96
N ARG A 131 5.30 -6.58 -10.05
CA ARG A 131 4.47 -7.78 -10.01
C ARG A 131 5.31 -8.98 -9.58
N GLN A 132 4.78 -9.77 -8.67
CA GLN A 132 5.37 -11.03 -8.24
C GLN A 132 4.82 -12.18 -9.09
N PRO A 133 5.64 -13.19 -9.41
CA PRO A 133 5.14 -14.39 -10.06
C PRO A 133 4.06 -15.05 -9.19
N ALA A 134 3.11 -15.71 -9.84
CA ALA A 134 2.20 -16.60 -9.12
C ALA A 134 3.06 -17.64 -8.38
N ALA A 135 2.77 -17.87 -7.10
CA ALA A 135 3.40 -18.97 -6.39
C ALA A 135 2.94 -20.27 -7.07
N SER A 136 3.89 -21.00 -7.64
CA SER A 136 3.69 -22.32 -8.25
C SER A 136 3.23 -23.35 -7.23
#